data_AF-A0A3B8V779-F1
#
_entry.id   AF-A0A3B8V779-F1
#
_cell.length_a   1.000
_cell.length_b   1.000
_cell.length_c   1.000
_cell.angle_alpha   90.00
_cell.angle_beta   90.00
_cell.angle_gamma   90.00
#
_symmetry.space_group_name_H-M   'P 1'
#
loop_
_entity.id
_entity.type
_entity.pdbx_description
1 polymer ?
#
loop_
_entity_poly.entity_id
_entity_poly.type
_entity_poly.pdbx_seq_one_letter_code
_entity_poly.pdbx_strand_id
1 'polypeptide(L)'
;SACSRAIVVETAYDTFLERLVESTRTLVVGNPLRSGTDVGPVIDLDAKRKVEQYIAIGSEEGRLEISLPIPQGLEDEVGLPYASPTVISGIEPHHRLANEEVFGPLLAVMKVKDFDEALALANSTRYKLTGGVFSRKPSHLDRARRDYRVGNLYLNRGITGALVGRQPFGGFGMSGVGTKAGGRDYLMHFVEPRCITENAMRRGFAPGLVD
;
A
#
# COMPACT_ATOMS: atom_id res chain seq x y z
N SER A 1 -0.75 2.17 -3.45
CA SER A 1 -0.94 0.84 -2.82
C SER A 1 0.38 0.12 -2.54
N ALA A 2 1.55 0.68 -2.91
CA ALA A 2 2.84 0.06 -2.63
C ALA A 2 3.03 -0.20 -1.12
N CYS A 3 3.83 -1.23 -0.81
CA CYS A 3 4.23 -1.53 0.55
C CYS A 3 5.44 -0.67 0.93
N SER A 4 5.26 0.29 1.83
CA SER A 4 6.36 1.10 2.38
C SER A 4 6.83 0.62 3.76
N ARG A 5 6.07 -0.26 4.43
CA ARG A 5 6.38 -0.81 5.76
C ARG A 5 6.19 -2.32 5.77
N ALA A 6 7.26 -3.06 6.02
CA ALA A 6 7.21 -4.48 6.34
C ALA A 6 7.34 -4.66 7.85
N ILE A 7 6.25 -5.02 8.52
CA ILE A 7 6.21 -5.28 9.96
C ILE A 7 6.35 -6.79 10.17
N VAL A 8 7.38 -7.21 10.89
CA VAL A 8 7.78 -8.62 10.96
C VAL A 8 7.95 -9.03 12.42
N VAL A 9 7.30 -10.15 12.77
CA VAL A 9 7.39 -10.73 14.11
C VAL A 9 8.79 -11.26 14.39
N GLU A 10 9.24 -11.12 15.63
CA GLU A 10 10.61 -11.38 16.07
C GLU A 10 11.14 -12.74 15.63
N THR A 11 10.32 -13.78 15.78
CA THR A 11 10.71 -15.17 15.45
C THR A 11 11.01 -15.39 13.96
N ALA A 12 10.61 -14.47 13.09
CA ALA A 12 10.82 -14.55 11.65
C ALA A 12 11.70 -13.41 11.10
N TYR A 13 12.09 -12.44 11.94
CA TYR A 13 12.67 -11.17 11.50
C TYR A 13 13.98 -11.37 10.73
N ASP A 14 14.96 -12.05 11.33
CA ASP A 14 16.30 -12.17 10.76
C ASP A 14 16.27 -12.93 9.42
N THR A 15 15.61 -14.09 9.39
CA THR A 15 15.46 -14.89 8.16
C THR A 15 14.67 -14.15 7.08
N PHE A 16 13.64 -13.39 7.46
CA PHE A 16 12.89 -12.58 6.49
C PHE A 16 13.77 -11.47 5.92
N LEU A 17 14.48 -10.74 6.77
CA LEU A 17 15.29 -9.59 6.37
C LEU A 17 16.44 -10.03 5.46
N GLU A 18 17.16 -11.09 5.82
CA GLU A 18 18.23 -11.67 5.00
C GLU A 18 17.70 -12.02 3.59
N ARG A 19 16.61 -12.79 3.52
CA ARG A 19 16.03 -13.20 2.23
C ARG A 19 15.48 -12.04 1.43
N LEU A 20 14.91 -11.03 2.10
CA LEU A 20 14.42 -9.81 1.46
C LEU A 20 15.60 -9.06 0.82
N VAL A 21 16.68 -8.83 1.56
CA VAL A 21 17.88 -8.14 1.07
C VAL A 21 18.49 -8.87 -0.12
N GLU A 22 18.67 -10.19 -0.02
CA GLU A 22 19.22 -10.98 -1.12
C GLU A 22 18.29 -11.01 -2.34
N SER A 23 16.97 -11.04 -2.14
CA SER A 23 16.02 -10.91 -3.26
C SER A 23 16.04 -9.50 -3.87
N THR A 24 16.27 -8.45 -3.07
CA THR A 24 16.45 -7.09 -3.58
C THR A 24 17.73 -6.98 -4.41
N ARG A 25 18.82 -7.67 -4.05
CA ARG A 25 20.07 -7.68 -4.84
C ARG A 25 19.89 -8.15 -6.28
N THR A 26 18.89 -9.00 -6.54
CA THR A 26 18.67 -9.56 -7.89
C THR A 26 17.85 -8.64 -8.80
N LEU A 27 17.32 -7.53 -8.30
CA LEU A 27 16.52 -6.61 -9.11
C LEU A 27 17.39 -5.92 -10.17
N VAL A 28 16.87 -5.87 -11.39
CA VAL A 28 17.48 -5.16 -12.52
C VAL A 28 16.93 -3.74 -12.59
N VAL A 29 17.75 -2.76 -12.20
CA VAL A 29 17.48 -1.34 -12.43
C VAL A 29 17.88 -0.98 -13.86
N GLY A 30 16.96 -0.48 -14.67
CA GLY A 30 17.22 -0.32 -16.10
C GLY A 30 16.14 0.43 -16.86
N ASN A 31 16.31 0.49 -18.19
CA ASN A 31 15.38 1.13 -19.09
C ASN A 31 14.04 0.35 -19.10
N PRO A 32 12.90 0.98 -18.78
CA PRO A 32 11.60 0.30 -18.67
C PRO A 32 11.08 -0.28 -20.00
N LEU A 33 11.68 0.08 -21.14
CA LEU A 33 11.37 -0.51 -22.45
C LEU A 33 12.03 -1.88 -22.67
N ARG A 34 12.97 -2.29 -21.80
CA ARG A 34 13.61 -3.61 -21.86
C ARG A 34 12.83 -4.60 -20.99
N SER A 35 12.52 -5.77 -21.54
CA SER A 35 11.70 -6.79 -20.85
C SER A 35 12.33 -7.37 -19.58
N GLY A 36 13.65 -7.28 -19.44
CA GLY A 36 14.38 -7.73 -18.26
C GLY A 36 14.53 -6.69 -17.14
N THR A 37 13.93 -5.51 -17.28
CA THR A 37 13.98 -4.45 -16.26
C THR A 37 12.91 -4.68 -15.19
N ASP A 38 13.32 -4.71 -13.92
CA ASP A 38 12.40 -4.80 -12.78
C ASP A 38 12.00 -3.42 -12.26
N VAL A 39 12.96 -2.48 -12.23
CA VAL A 39 12.75 -1.14 -11.66
C VAL A 39 13.17 -0.07 -12.66
N GLY A 40 12.21 0.78 -13.03
CA GLY A 40 12.38 1.93 -13.90
C GLY A 40 12.62 3.25 -13.16
N PRO A 41 12.59 4.38 -13.88
CA PRO A 41 12.81 5.70 -13.30
C PRO A 41 11.66 6.14 -12.40
N VAL A 42 11.93 7.14 -11.57
CA VAL A 42 10.87 7.95 -10.92
C VAL A 42 10.40 9.05 -11.88
N ILE A 43 9.29 9.70 -11.55
CA ILE A 43 8.60 10.60 -12.50
C ILE A 43 9.38 11.87 -12.85
N ASP A 44 10.11 12.44 -11.89
CA ASP A 44 10.87 13.68 -12.05
C ASP A 44 11.97 13.84 -10.99
N LEU A 45 12.74 14.93 -11.09
CA LEU A 45 13.90 15.19 -10.26
C LEU A 45 13.52 15.51 -8.81
N ASP A 46 12.36 16.12 -8.59
CA ASP A 46 11.90 16.44 -7.23
C ASP A 46 11.46 15.18 -6.50
N ALA A 47 10.85 14.21 -7.20
CA ALA A 47 10.59 12.88 -6.69
C ALA A 47 11.90 12.16 -6.33
N LYS A 48 12.93 12.21 -7.19
CA LYS A 48 14.26 11.64 -6.90
C LYS A 48 14.86 12.26 -5.64
N ARG A 49 14.94 13.60 -5.57
CA ARG A 49 15.47 14.34 -4.41
C ARG A 49 14.73 14.00 -3.13
N LYS A 50 13.40 13.91 -3.19
CA LYS A 50 12.58 13.51 -2.04
C LYS A 50 12.96 12.10 -1.58
N VAL A 51 13.06 11.12 -2.50
CA VAL A 51 13.45 9.76 -2.11
C VAL A 51 14.85 9.75 -1.50
N GLU A 52 15.84 10.41 -2.10
CA GLU A 52 17.21 10.50 -1.57
C GLU A 52 17.25 11.15 -0.17
N GLN A 53 16.46 12.20 0.05
CA GLN A 53 16.33 12.82 1.37
C GLN A 53 15.79 11.84 2.41
N TYR A 54 14.78 11.03 2.06
CA TYR A 54 14.22 10.02 2.97
C TYR A 54 15.15 8.82 3.16
N ILE A 55 15.99 8.48 2.19
CA ILE A 55 17.05 7.49 2.39
C ILE A 55 18.05 8.00 3.42
N ALA A 56 18.46 9.27 3.34
CA ALA A 56 19.34 9.88 4.33
C ALA A 56 18.73 9.89 5.74
N ILE A 57 17.49 10.39 5.87
CA ILE A 57 16.75 10.38 7.15
C ILE A 57 16.62 8.95 7.69
N GLY A 58 16.19 8.01 6.86
CA GLY A 58 16.02 6.62 7.26
C GLY A 58 17.33 5.96 7.70
N SER A 59 18.45 6.35 7.11
CA SER A 59 19.77 5.82 7.47
C SER A 59 20.28 6.36 8.81
N GLU A 60 19.76 7.49 9.28
CA GLU A 60 19.97 7.99 10.65
C GLU A 60 18.99 7.35 11.65
N GLU A 61 17.76 7.09 11.21
CA GLU A 61 16.69 6.47 12.01
C GLU A 61 16.85 4.94 12.15
N GLY A 62 17.63 4.29 11.29
CA GLY A 62 17.73 2.83 11.26
C GLY A 62 19.03 2.34 10.64
N ARG A 63 19.00 1.13 10.10
CA ARG A 63 20.15 0.51 9.43
C ARG A 63 19.89 0.38 7.95
N LEU A 64 20.73 1.02 7.14
CA LEU A 64 20.75 0.82 5.69
C LEU A 64 21.23 -0.61 5.38
N GLU A 65 20.33 -1.48 4.93
CA GLU A 65 20.65 -2.87 4.62
C GLU A 65 21.15 -3.03 3.18
N ILE A 66 20.47 -2.33 2.26
CA ILE A 66 20.83 -2.31 0.85
C ILE A 66 20.29 -1.04 0.18
N SER A 67 21.09 -0.48 -0.72
CA SER A 67 20.68 0.49 -1.72
C SER A 67 21.32 0.09 -3.04
N LEU A 68 20.53 -0.26 -4.04
CA LEU A 68 21.08 -0.68 -5.33
C LEU A 68 21.69 0.51 -6.09
N PRO A 69 22.85 0.32 -6.73
CA PRO A 69 23.43 1.37 -7.56
C PRO A 69 22.57 1.61 -8.80
N ILE A 70 22.50 2.86 -9.23
CA ILE A 70 21.95 3.21 -10.54
C ILE A 70 23.07 3.04 -11.58
N PRO A 71 22.85 2.25 -12.66
CA PRO A 71 23.86 2.10 -13.71
C PRO A 71 24.28 3.44 -14.32
N GLN A 72 25.58 3.60 -14.55
CA GLN A 72 26.14 4.83 -15.12
C GLN A 72 25.57 5.09 -16.52
N GLY A 73 25.18 6.34 -16.79
CA GLY A 73 24.59 6.77 -18.07
C GLY A 73 23.13 6.33 -18.29
N LEU A 74 22.51 5.60 -17.35
CA LEU A 74 21.12 5.15 -17.49
C LEU A 74 20.13 6.31 -17.50
N GLU A 75 20.35 7.32 -16.67
CA GLU A 75 19.48 8.51 -16.63
C GLU A 75 19.55 9.29 -17.94
N ASP A 76 20.74 9.40 -18.55
CA ASP A 76 20.94 10.04 -19.86
C ASP A 76 20.30 9.22 -20.99
N GLU A 77 20.43 7.89 -20.95
CA GLU A 77 19.81 6.99 -21.93
C GLU A 77 18.28 7.12 -21.92
N VAL A 78 17.70 7.19 -20.74
CA VAL A 78 16.24 7.13 -20.54
C VAL A 78 15.60 8.53 -20.51
N GLY A 79 16.39 9.57 -20.22
CA GLY A 79 15.93 10.95 -20.10
C GLY A 79 15.09 11.22 -18.84
N LEU A 80 15.11 10.33 -17.85
CA LEU A 80 14.37 10.43 -16.60
C LEU A 80 15.24 10.06 -15.40
N PRO A 81 14.96 10.65 -14.22
CA PRO A 81 15.75 10.40 -13.02
C PRO A 81 15.37 9.07 -12.36
N TYR A 82 16.34 8.45 -11.70
CA TYR A 82 16.19 7.21 -10.94
C TYR A 82 16.46 7.44 -9.47
N ALA A 83 15.73 6.71 -8.63
CA ALA A 83 16.00 6.62 -7.21
C ALA A 83 16.35 5.18 -6.85
N SER A 84 17.35 5.00 -5.99
CA SER A 84 17.88 3.68 -5.62
C SER A 84 16.84 2.83 -4.89
N PRO A 85 16.56 1.60 -5.37
CA PRO A 85 15.83 0.61 -4.58
C PRO A 85 16.54 0.34 -3.25
N THR A 86 15.88 0.68 -2.16
CA THR A 86 16.49 0.77 -0.83
C THR A 86 15.66 0.07 0.22
N VAL A 87 16.31 -0.70 1.09
CA VAL A 87 15.72 -1.33 2.28
C VAL A 87 16.45 -0.81 3.52
N ILE A 88 15.68 -0.29 4.47
CA ILE A 88 16.17 0.19 5.76
C ILE A 88 15.48 -0.59 6.86
N SER A 89 16.25 -1.21 7.74
CA SER A 89 15.75 -2.01 8.85
C SER A 89 15.90 -1.26 10.18
N GLY A 90 15.36 -1.82 11.26
CA GLY A 90 15.44 -1.20 12.59
C GLY A 90 14.59 0.05 12.73
N ILE A 91 13.60 0.23 11.84
CA ILE A 91 12.72 1.40 11.88
C ILE A 91 11.68 1.23 12.99
N GLU A 92 11.60 2.23 13.87
CA GLU A 92 10.68 2.28 14.99
C GLU A 92 9.39 3.05 14.66
N PRO A 93 8.29 2.84 15.41
CA PRO A 93 6.99 3.48 15.13
C PRO A 93 7.00 5.01 15.15
N HIS A 94 7.94 5.63 15.87
CA HIS A 94 8.02 7.08 16.03
C HIS A 94 8.90 7.76 14.97
N HIS A 95 9.65 6.98 14.19
CA HIS A 95 10.50 7.46 13.10
C HIS A 95 9.66 8.03 11.95
N ARG A 96 10.20 9.02 11.26
CA ARG A 96 9.55 9.68 10.11
C ARG A 96 9.31 8.69 8.98
N LEU A 97 10.28 7.80 8.71
CA LEU A 97 10.16 6.80 7.65
C LEU A 97 8.99 5.81 7.88
N ALA A 98 8.57 5.60 9.14
CA ALA A 98 7.40 4.77 9.47
C ALA A 98 6.05 5.47 9.25
N ASN A 99 6.02 6.79 9.04
CA ASN A 99 4.79 7.58 9.11
C ASN A 99 4.53 8.45 7.87
N GLU A 100 5.58 8.89 7.19
CA GLU A 100 5.50 9.79 6.04
C GLU A 100 5.57 9.01 4.72
N GLU A 101 4.73 9.38 3.75
CA GLU A 101 4.68 8.72 2.45
C GLU A 101 5.77 9.28 1.52
N VAL A 102 6.75 8.43 1.19
CA VAL A 102 7.90 8.79 0.34
C VAL A 102 7.53 8.77 -1.15
N PHE A 103 6.75 7.77 -1.58
CA PHE A 103 6.32 7.55 -2.97
C PHE A 103 7.48 7.18 -3.93
N GLY A 104 8.38 6.31 -3.47
CA GLY A 104 9.49 5.77 -4.26
C GLY A 104 9.93 4.38 -3.78
N PRO A 105 11.02 3.82 -4.33
CA PRO A 105 11.46 2.45 -4.07
C PRO A 105 12.22 2.35 -2.73
N LEU A 106 11.58 2.74 -1.64
CA LEU A 106 12.13 2.73 -0.29
C LEU A 106 11.21 1.94 0.66
N LEU A 107 11.76 0.92 1.30
CA LEU A 107 11.04 0.03 2.22
C LEU A 107 11.61 0.12 3.64
N ALA A 108 10.77 0.44 4.61
CA ALA A 108 11.06 0.32 6.03
C ALA A 108 10.74 -1.09 6.54
N VAL A 109 11.68 -1.73 7.23
CA VAL A 109 11.47 -3.02 7.90
C VAL A 109 11.48 -2.79 9.41
N MET A 110 10.40 -3.24 10.06
CA MET A 110 10.11 -2.98 11.47
C MET A 110 9.98 -4.32 12.21
N LYS A 111 10.70 -4.48 13.31
CA LYS A 111 10.62 -5.67 14.17
C LYS A 111 9.55 -5.44 15.23
N VAL A 112 8.72 -6.45 15.47
CA VAL A 112 7.76 -6.47 16.60
C VAL A 112 7.84 -7.80 17.31
N LYS A 113 7.45 -7.85 18.58
CA LYS A 113 7.49 -9.06 19.40
C LYS A 113 6.56 -10.15 18.88
N ASP A 114 5.30 -9.77 18.59
CA ASP A 114 4.25 -10.73 18.25
C ASP A 114 3.20 -10.14 17.30
N PHE A 115 2.17 -10.95 16.99
CA PHE A 115 1.13 -10.57 16.05
C PHE A 115 0.24 -9.42 16.56
N ASP A 116 0.10 -9.30 17.88
CA ASP A 116 -0.77 -8.28 18.49
C ASP A 116 -0.13 -6.91 18.33
N GLU A 117 1.17 -6.83 18.62
CA GLU A 117 1.98 -5.64 18.37
C GLU A 117 2.05 -5.30 16.88
N ALA A 118 2.24 -6.30 16.00
CA ALA A 118 2.19 -6.11 14.55
C ALA A 118 0.90 -5.41 14.11
N LEU A 119 -0.25 -5.87 14.60
CA LEU A 119 -1.55 -5.36 14.22
C LEU A 119 -1.81 -3.96 14.80
N ALA A 120 -1.37 -3.71 16.03
CA ALA A 120 -1.43 -2.39 16.65
C ALA A 120 -0.59 -1.37 15.85
N LEU A 121 0.65 -1.72 15.51
CA LEU A 121 1.56 -0.90 14.71
C LEU A 121 1.08 -0.70 13.27
N ALA A 122 0.52 -1.74 12.66
CA ALA A 122 -0.05 -1.62 11.32
C ALA A 122 -1.19 -0.61 11.29
N ASN A 123 -1.96 -0.52 12.38
CA ASN A 123 -3.08 0.40 12.56
C ASN A 123 -2.69 1.79 13.13
N SER A 124 -1.44 2.04 13.54
CA SER A 124 -1.09 3.31 14.20
C SER A 124 -1.06 4.52 13.26
N THR A 125 -0.85 4.29 11.96
CA THR A 125 -0.73 5.40 11.00
C THR A 125 -2.09 6.02 10.68
N ARG A 126 -2.06 7.30 10.31
CA ARG A 126 -3.24 8.06 9.85
C ARG A 126 -3.80 7.59 8.50
N TYR A 127 -3.08 6.72 7.78
CA TYR A 127 -3.45 6.19 6.48
C TYR A 127 -4.10 4.81 6.60
N LYS A 128 -5.11 4.54 5.77
CA LYS A 128 -5.92 3.30 5.80
C LYS A 128 -6.25 2.81 4.39
N LEU A 129 -5.26 2.82 3.48
CA LEU A 129 -5.46 2.45 2.07
C LEU A 129 -5.40 0.93 1.86
N THR A 130 -4.20 0.36 1.90
CA THR A 130 -3.93 -1.07 1.67
C THR A 130 -3.17 -1.68 2.84
N GLY A 131 -3.39 -2.96 3.09
CA GLY A 131 -2.67 -3.74 4.08
C GLY A 131 -2.58 -5.20 3.68
N GLY A 132 -1.55 -5.89 4.17
CA GLY A 132 -1.26 -7.28 3.84
C GLY A 132 -0.91 -8.09 5.07
N VAL A 133 -1.37 -9.33 5.15
CA VAL A 133 -0.90 -10.29 6.18
C VAL A 133 -0.51 -11.60 5.51
N PHE A 134 0.73 -12.02 5.73
CA PHE A 134 1.21 -13.37 5.43
C PHE A 134 1.20 -14.19 6.72
N SER A 135 0.29 -15.16 6.80
CA SER A 135 0.19 -16.07 7.94
C SER A 135 -0.47 -17.39 7.55
N ARG A 136 -0.02 -18.46 8.20
CA ARG A 136 -0.65 -19.80 8.11
C ARG A 136 -1.54 -20.11 9.32
N LYS A 137 -1.57 -19.24 10.34
CA LYS A 137 -2.38 -19.46 11.54
C LYS A 137 -3.78 -18.86 11.31
N PRO A 138 -4.86 -19.67 11.23
CA PRO A 138 -6.19 -19.18 10.92
C PRO A 138 -6.66 -18.06 11.84
N SER A 139 -6.38 -18.19 13.15
CA SER A 139 -6.77 -17.17 14.14
C SER A 139 -6.14 -15.79 13.90
N HIS A 140 -4.91 -15.73 13.35
CA HIS A 140 -4.27 -14.46 13.00
C HIS A 140 -4.92 -13.84 11.76
N LEU A 141 -5.25 -14.66 10.75
CA LEU A 141 -5.96 -14.19 9.56
C LEU A 141 -7.36 -13.68 9.90
N ASP A 142 -8.08 -14.38 10.76
CA ASP A 142 -9.42 -13.96 11.20
C ASP A 142 -9.37 -12.68 12.03
N ARG A 143 -8.35 -12.53 12.88
CA ARG A 143 -8.12 -11.28 13.60
C ARG A 143 -7.77 -10.14 12.64
N ALA A 144 -6.91 -10.36 11.65
CA ALA A 144 -6.60 -9.36 10.64
C ALA A 144 -7.84 -8.90 9.87
N ARG A 145 -8.75 -9.81 9.50
CA ARG A 145 -10.01 -9.47 8.82
C ARG A 145 -10.89 -8.52 9.64
N ARG A 146 -10.92 -8.69 10.96
CA ARG A 146 -11.76 -7.88 11.85
C ARG A 146 -11.08 -6.57 12.23
N ASP A 147 -9.79 -6.63 12.52
CA ASP A 147 -9.10 -5.58 13.28
C ASP A 147 -8.07 -4.81 12.44
N TYR A 148 -7.61 -5.35 11.29
CA TYR A 148 -6.71 -4.59 10.41
C TYR A 148 -7.52 -3.63 9.53
N ARG A 149 -7.66 -2.39 10.01
CA ARG A 149 -8.54 -1.39 9.43
C ARG A 149 -7.86 -0.72 8.23
N VAL A 150 -7.98 -1.33 7.07
CA VAL A 150 -7.59 -0.77 5.77
C VAL A 150 -8.74 -0.91 4.79
N GLY A 151 -8.80 -0.03 3.79
CA GLY A 151 -9.78 -0.14 2.72
C GLY A 151 -9.65 -1.43 1.92
N ASN A 152 -8.43 -1.85 1.62
CA ASN A 152 -8.13 -3.06 0.86
C ASN A 152 -7.15 -3.95 1.62
N LEU A 153 -7.67 -5.00 2.25
CA LEU A 153 -6.89 -6.02 2.95
C LEU A 153 -6.60 -7.20 2.01
N TYR A 154 -5.34 -7.64 1.98
CA TYR A 154 -4.91 -8.81 1.22
C TYR A 154 -4.28 -9.84 2.17
N LEU A 155 -4.65 -11.11 2.01
CA LEU A 155 -4.13 -12.20 2.84
C LEU A 155 -3.33 -13.16 1.96
N ASN A 156 -2.10 -13.47 2.36
CA ASN A 156 -1.19 -14.39 1.68
C ASN A 156 -0.92 -14.07 0.19
N ARG A 157 -0.87 -12.77 -0.15
CA ARG A 157 -0.46 -12.25 -1.47
C ARG A 157 0.02 -10.80 -1.36
N GLY A 158 0.62 -10.28 -2.44
CA GLY A 158 0.95 -8.86 -2.56
C GLY A 158 -0.28 -7.94 -2.49
N ILE A 159 -0.05 -6.70 -2.05
CA ILE A 159 -1.09 -5.69 -1.74
C ILE A 159 -1.36 -4.69 -2.88
N THR A 160 -0.69 -4.87 -4.01
CA THR A 160 -0.87 -4.04 -5.23
C THR A 160 -1.74 -4.75 -6.26
N GLY A 161 -2.05 -4.07 -7.37
CA GLY A 161 -2.77 -4.65 -8.50
C GLY A 161 -4.24 -4.99 -8.18
N ALA A 162 -4.96 -4.05 -7.58
CA ALA A 162 -6.41 -4.17 -7.41
C ALA A 162 -7.10 -4.17 -8.79
N LEU A 163 -8.02 -5.11 -9.02
CA LEU A 163 -8.77 -5.22 -10.27
C LEU A 163 -10.21 -4.74 -10.09
N VAL A 164 -10.71 -3.99 -11.08
CA VAL A 164 -12.08 -3.48 -11.13
C VAL A 164 -13.08 -4.62 -10.96
N GLY A 165 -14.13 -4.40 -10.15
CA GLY A 165 -15.17 -5.39 -9.85
C GLY A 165 -14.73 -6.54 -8.92
N ARG A 166 -13.43 -6.84 -8.81
CA ARG A 166 -12.90 -7.89 -7.93
C ARG A 166 -12.41 -7.36 -6.59
N GLN A 167 -11.69 -6.23 -6.62
CA GLN A 167 -11.21 -5.52 -5.43
C GLN A 167 -11.46 -4.02 -5.57
N PRO A 168 -12.72 -3.54 -5.46
CA PRO A 168 -13.01 -2.12 -5.43
C PRO A 168 -12.02 -1.36 -4.54
N PHE A 169 -11.38 -0.34 -5.10
CA PHE A 169 -10.16 0.23 -4.55
C PHE A 169 -10.41 1.60 -3.94
N GLY A 170 -9.86 1.81 -2.76
CA GLY A 170 -10.02 3.05 -1.99
C GLY A 170 -9.98 2.77 -0.50
N GLY A 171 -9.79 3.82 0.30
CA GLY A 171 -9.65 3.69 1.75
C GLY A 171 -10.26 4.87 2.50
N PHE A 172 -9.88 4.98 3.76
CA PHE A 172 -10.36 6.00 4.69
C PHE A 172 -9.20 6.61 5.50
N GLY A 173 -9.50 7.43 6.51
CA GLY A 173 -8.49 8.23 7.21
C GLY A 173 -7.89 9.26 6.26
N MET A 174 -6.57 9.42 6.28
CA MET A 174 -5.87 10.30 5.33
C MET A 174 -5.67 9.66 3.94
N SER A 175 -6.23 8.46 3.70
CA SER A 175 -6.16 7.79 2.40
C SER A 175 -7.36 8.05 1.49
N GLY A 176 -8.38 8.77 1.96
CA GLY A 176 -9.58 9.07 1.20
C GLY A 176 -10.83 9.17 2.08
N VAL A 177 -11.97 9.36 1.44
CA VAL A 177 -13.27 9.61 2.11
C VAL A 177 -14.21 8.40 2.03
N GLY A 178 -13.68 7.20 1.81
CA GLY A 178 -14.47 5.96 1.72
C GLY A 178 -15.03 5.64 0.33
N THR A 179 -14.71 6.44 -0.70
CA THR A 179 -15.05 6.13 -2.09
C THR A 179 -14.27 4.91 -2.59
N LYS A 180 -14.95 4.01 -3.31
CA LYS A 180 -14.40 2.74 -3.78
C LYS A 180 -14.48 2.62 -5.30
N ALA A 181 -13.48 3.14 -6.00
CA ALA A 181 -13.41 3.08 -7.46
C ALA A 181 -13.49 1.63 -7.96
N GLY A 182 -14.25 1.43 -9.05
CA GLY A 182 -14.48 0.09 -9.62
C GLY A 182 -15.42 -0.80 -8.80
N GLY A 183 -16.10 -0.25 -7.78
CA GLY A 183 -17.17 -0.91 -7.02
C GLY A 183 -18.56 -0.40 -7.40
N ARG A 184 -19.59 -1.16 -6.98
CA ARG A 184 -21.01 -0.86 -7.27
C ARG A 184 -21.44 0.51 -6.74
N ASP A 185 -20.96 0.89 -5.57
CA ASP A 185 -21.39 2.12 -4.89
C ASP A 185 -20.76 3.38 -5.49
N TYR A 186 -19.72 3.24 -6.32
CA TYR A 186 -18.94 4.37 -6.78
C TYR A 186 -19.77 5.39 -7.58
N LEU A 187 -20.66 4.91 -8.45
CA LEU A 187 -21.51 5.77 -9.28
C LEU A 187 -22.53 6.55 -8.45
N MET A 188 -22.91 6.06 -7.27
CA MET A 188 -23.85 6.73 -6.39
C MET A 188 -23.32 8.06 -5.83
N HIS A 189 -22.01 8.28 -5.86
CA HIS A 189 -21.41 9.57 -5.50
C HIS A 189 -21.62 10.68 -6.53
N PHE A 190 -22.08 10.34 -7.74
CA PHE A 190 -22.23 11.27 -8.87
C PHE A 190 -23.69 11.54 -9.24
N VAL A 191 -24.64 11.09 -8.42
CA VAL A 191 -26.08 11.26 -8.64
C VAL A 191 -26.77 11.72 -7.37
N GLU A 192 -27.94 12.33 -7.53
CA GLU A 192 -28.79 12.73 -6.41
C GLU A 192 -29.99 11.78 -6.31
N PRO A 193 -30.21 11.11 -5.15
CA PRO A 193 -31.37 10.25 -4.98
C PRO A 193 -32.65 11.09 -4.93
N ARG A 194 -33.71 10.62 -5.61
CA ARG A 194 -35.03 11.24 -5.60
C ARG A 194 -36.12 10.23 -5.28
N CYS A 195 -37.05 10.62 -4.42
CA CYS A 195 -38.30 9.91 -4.18
C CYS A 195 -39.45 10.68 -4.83
N ILE A 196 -40.29 10.00 -5.58
CA ILE A 196 -41.53 10.55 -6.15
C ILE A 196 -42.66 9.70 -5.61
N THR A 197 -43.65 10.34 -4.99
CA THR A 197 -44.82 9.68 -4.43
C THR A 197 -46.06 10.17 -5.16
N GLU A 198 -46.85 9.23 -5.67
CA GLU A 198 -48.17 9.50 -6.25
C GLU A 198 -49.24 8.85 -5.38
N ASN A 199 -50.26 9.62 -4.99
CA ASN A 199 -51.47 9.03 -4.43
C ASN A 199 -52.31 8.43 -5.57
N ALA A 200 -52.22 7.12 -5.76
CA ALA A 200 -52.96 6.40 -6.79
C ALA A 200 -54.44 6.15 -6.43
N MET A 201 -54.89 6.50 -5.21
CA MET A 201 -56.28 6.31 -4.81
C MET A 201 -57.21 7.26 -5.56
N ARG A 202 -58.19 6.70 -6.27
CA ARG A 202 -59.27 7.45 -6.94
C ARG A 202 -60.61 6.84 -6.56
N ARG A 203 -61.48 7.63 -5.93
CA ARG A 203 -62.84 7.22 -5.48
C ARG A 203 -62.86 5.94 -4.62
N GLY A 204 -61.94 5.82 -3.66
CA GLY A 204 -61.89 4.68 -2.72
C GLY A 204 -61.25 3.41 -3.28
N PHE A 205 -60.78 3.45 -4.53
CA PHE A 205 -60.05 2.36 -5.16
C PHE A 205 -58.61 2.78 -5.47
N ALA A 206 -57.65 1.91 -5.20
CA ALA A 206 -56.30 2.01 -5.72
C ALA A 206 -56.02 0.75 -6.55
N PRO A 207 -55.47 0.87 -7.77
CA PRO A 207 -55.06 -0.31 -8.52
C PRO A 207 -54.08 -1.14 -7.68
N GLY A 208 -54.23 -2.47 -7.72
CA GLY A 208 -53.35 -3.38 -6.99
C GLY A 208 -51.90 -3.18 -7.44
N LEU A 209 -50.97 -3.22 -6.48
CA LEU A 209 -49.55 -3.27 -6.79
C LEU A 209 -49.30 -4.61 -7.51
N VAL A 210 -48.89 -4.53 -8.77
CA VAL A 210 -48.27 -5.67 -9.44
C VAL A 210 -46.78 -5.53 -9.14
N ASP A 211 -46.25 -6.44 -8.34
CA ASP A 211 -44.82 -6.55 -8.04
C ASP A 211 -44.00 -6.82 -9.31
#